data_AF-A0A235INF4-F1
#
_entry.id   AF-A0A235INF4-F1
#
_cell.length_a   1.000
_cell.length_b   1.000
_cell.length_c   1.000
_cell.angle_alpha   90.00
_cell.angle_beta   90.00
_cell.angle_gamma   90.00
#
_symmetry.space_group_name_H-M   'P 1'
#
loop_
_entity.id
_entity.type
_entity.pdbx_description
1 polymer ?
#
loop_
_entity_poly.entity_id
_entity_poly.type
_entity_poly.pdbx_seq_one_letter_code
_entity_poly.pdbx_strand_id
1 'polypeptide(L)'
;MNYLINELFANIKSDDEYIRSNAITDISFVLEINSWQLPLENRMSRYNHLVKEELININLTESEEAEIVEFLQREITDSNKSTSSLSSLLFTIGKASSKIALLPLLDIIQNYSSEFNANESYQALVSLERLLFWDSHGLSNEEKSNIIYKTNPTSFIESKLVWSLNNPHSPHSSVLQYTSEGLLDGLSRLLKKTDE
;
A
#
# COMPACT_ATOMS: atom_id res chain seq x y z
N MET A 1 12.77 -17.21 -4.23
CA MET A 1 12.51 -15.90 -4.83
C MET A 1 12.86 -15.91 -6.32
N ASN A 2 11.93 -15.45 -7.17
CA ASN A 2 12.11 -15.32 -8.62
C ASN A 2 13.25 -14.34 -8.97
N TYR A 3 14.06 -14.65 -9.99
CA TYR A 3 15.23 -13.83 -10.36
C TYR A 3 14.86 -12.40 -10.78
N LEU A 4 13.69 -12.20 -11.41
CA LEU A 4 13.19 -10.89 -11.78
C LEU A 4 12.85 -10.03 -10.55
N ILE A 5 12.31 -10.66 -9.49
CA ILE A 5 12.03 -9.95 -8.23
C ILE A 5 13.34 -9.52 -7.56
N ASN A 6 14.36 -10.38 -7.57
CA ASN A 6 15.68 -10.02 -7.05
C ASN A 6 16.32 -8.87 -7.85
N GLU A 7 16.16 -8.85 -9.17
CA GLU A 7 16.60 -7.75 -10.03
C GLU A 7 15.87 -6.44 -9.67
N LEU A 8 14.54 -6.50 -9.47
CA LEU A 8 13.75 -5.35 -9.04
C LEU A 8 14.19 -4.84 -7.66
N PHE A 9 14.49 -5.72 -6.70
CA PHE A 9 15.04 -5.32 -5.40
C PHE A 9 16.37 -4.56 -5.53
N ALA A 10 17.27 -5.05 -6.39
CA ALA A 10 18.53 -4.35 -6.66
C ALA A 10 18.29 -2.98 -7.30
N ASN A 11 17.33 -2.89 -8.23
CA ASN A 11 16.99 -1.64 -8.91
C ASN A 11 16.29 -0.62 -7.99
N ILE A 12 15.48 -1.07 -7.02
CA ILE A 12 14.90 -0.19 -5.98
C ILE A 12 16.00 0.49 -5.15
N LYS A 13 17.14 -0.18 -4.96
CA LYS A 13 18.31 0.34 -4.25
C LYS A 13 19.25 1.17 -5.11
N SER A 14 18.97 1.31 -6.40
CA SER A 14 19.77 2.12 -7.31
C SER A 14 19.76 3.58 -6.87
N ASP A 15 20.86 4.30 -7.06
CA ASP A 15 20.93 5.76 -6.88
C ASP A 15 20.17 6.51 -7.99
N ASP A 16 20.01 5.87 -9.16
CA ASP A 16 19.27 6.42 -10.30
C ASP A 16 17.76 6.41 -10.03
N GLU A 17 17.16 7.60 -9.92
CA GLU A 17 15.72 7.78 -9.66
C GLU A 17 14.84 7.14 -10.73
N TYR A 18 15.24 7.17 -12.01
CA TYR A 18 14.45 6.58 -13.08
C TYR A 18 14.42 5.05 -12.96
N ILE A 19 15.59 4.44 -12.72
CA ILE A 19 15.70 2.99 -12.50
C ILE A 19 14.90 2.57 -11.26
N ARG A 20 15.07 3.31 -10.15
CA ARG A 20 14.39 3.06 -8.89
C ARG A 20 12.87 3.18 -9.01
N SER A 21 12.39 4.28 -9.57
CA SER A 21 10.95 4.54 -9.73
C SER A 21 10.27 3.51 -10.64
N ASN A 22 10.91 3.11 -11.74
CA ASN A 22 10.41 2.04 -12.59
C ASN A 22 10.34 0.70 -11.85
N ALA A 23 11.37 0.37 -11.07
CA ALA A 23 11.38 -0.89 -10.33
C ALA A 23 10.30 -0.95 -9.23
N ILE A 24 10.04 0.17 -8.54
CA ILE A 24 8.93 0.28 -7.58
C ILE A 24 7.59 0.07 -8.29
N THR A 25 7.42 0.70 -9.46
CA THR A 25 6.20 0.58 -10.28
C THR A 25 5.98 -0.85 -10.75
N ASP A 26 7.03 -1.51 -11.24
CA ASP A 26 7.00 -2.90 -11.70
C ASP A 26 6.63 -3.86 -10.55
N ILE A 27 7.23 -3.69 -9.35
CA ILE A 27 6.83 -4.46 -8.16
C ILE A 27 5.37 -4.20 -7.78
N SER A 28 4.92 -2.95 -7.84
CA SER A 28 3.53 -2.58 -7.58
C SER A 28 2.57 -3.33 -8.50
N PHE A 29 2.90 -3.47 -9.80
CA PHE A 29 2.10 -4.26 -10.72
C PHE A 29 2.13 -5.75 -10.40
N VAL A 30 3.29 -6.32 -10.08
CA VAL A 30 3.39 -7.74 -9.71
C VAL A 30 2.51 -8.03 -8.48
N LEU A 31 2.56 -7.18 -7.45
CA LEU A 31 1.71 -7.31 -6.24
C LEU A 31 0.22 -7.15 -6.57
N GLU A 32 -0.15 -6.15 -7.38
CA GLU A 32 -1.55 -5.93 -7.76
C GLU A 32 -2.12 -7.13 -8.54
N ILE A 33 -1.37 -7.63 -9.51
CA ILE A 33 -1.76 -8.78 -10.35
C ILE A 33 -2.00 -10.02 -9.50
N ASN A 34 -1.11 -10.27 -8.52
CA ASN A 34 -1.20 -11.44 -7.66
C ASN A 34 -2.31 -11.32 -6.60
N SER A 35 -2.49 -10.14 -6.00
CA SER A 35 -3.55 -9.92 -5.00
C SER A 35 -4.96 -10.05 -5.58
N TRP A 36 -5.16 -9.70 -6.86
CA TRP A 36 -6.46 -9.81 -7.51
C TRP A 36 -6.77 -11.23 -8.00
N GLN A 37 -5.80 -12.14 -7.98
CA GLN A 37 -5.94 -13.54 -8.42
C GLN A 37 -6.59 -13.68 -9.81
N LEU A 38 -6.35 -12.72 -10.71
CA LEU A 38 -6.97 -12.70 -12.04
C LEU A 38 -6.51 -13.91 -12.86
N PRO A 39 -7.38 -14.51 -13.70
CA PRO A 39 -6.95 -15.46 -14.73
C PRO A 39 -5.94 -14.83 -15.69
N LEU A 40 -5.02 -15.63 -16.25
CA LEU A 40 -3.92 -15.14 -17.09
C LEU A 40 -4.40 -14.27 -18.27
N GLU A 41 -5.46 -14.66 -18.95
CA GLU A 41 -6.03 -13.89 -20.07
C GLU A 41 -6.43 -12.47 -19.64
N ASN A 42 -7.04 -12.34 -18.46
CA ASN A 42 -7.44 -11.04 -17.91
C ASN A 42 -6.22 -10.21 -17.47
N ARG A 43 -5.18 -10.86 -16.94
CA ARG A 43 -3.91 -10.19 -16.61
C ARG A 43 -3.28 -9.62 -17.88
N MET A 44 -3.15 -10.43 -18.92
CA MET A 44 -2.55 -10.03 -20.20
C MET A 44 -3.33 -8.90 -20.85
N SER A 45 -4.66 -9.01 -20.93
CA SER A 45 -5.50 -7.97 -21.52
C SER A 45 -5.39 -6.63 -20.81
N ARG A 46 -5.14 -6.62 -19.49
CA ARG A 46 -5.12 -5.40 -18.69
C ARG A 46 -3.73 -4.80 -18.53
N TYR A 47 -2.67 -5.60 -18.46
CA TYR A 47 -1.35 -5.12 -18.03
C TYR A 47 -0.26 -5.20 -19.13
N ASN A 48 -0.49 -5.85 -20.28
CA ASN A 48 0.53 -6.03 -21.32
C ASN A 48 1.13 -4.73 -21.90
N HIS A 49 0.42 -3.61 -21.76
CA HIS A 49 0.84 -2.29 -22.25
C HIS A 49 1.49 -1.44 -21.14
N LEU A 50 1.51 -1.94 -19.91
CA LEU A 50 2.01 -1.24 -18.73
C LEU A 50 3.30 -1.86 -18.18
N VAL A 51 3.41 -3.19 -18.25
CA VAL A 51 4.52 -3.94 -17.66
C VAL A 51 4.92 -5.09 -18.59
N LYS A 52 6.19 -5.49 -18.50
CA LYS A 52 6.74 -6.59 -19.32
C LYS A 52 5.98 -7.89 -19.08
N GLU A 53 5.78 -8.66 -20.14
CA GLU A 53 5.04 -9.93 -20.10
C GLU A 53 5.61 -10.92 -19.08
N GLU A 54 6.93 -10.97 -18.90
CA GLU A 54 7.58 -11.85 -17.93
C GLU A 54 7.14 -11.54 -16.49
N LEU A 55 6.86 -10.28 -16.17
CA LEU A 55 6.37 -9.86 -14.85
C LEU A 55 4.88 -10.17 -14.66
N ILE A 56 4.07 -10.09 -15.72
CA ILE A 56 2.64 -10.46 -15.70
C ILE A 56 2.46 -11.94 -15.37
N ASN A 57 3.37 -12.76 -15.88
CA ASN A 57 3.38 -14.21 -15.71
C ASN A 57 3.90 -14.67 -14.33
N ILE A 58 4.37 -13.76 -13.47
CA ILE A 58 4.79 -14.12 -12.11
C ILE A 58 3.57 -14.50 -11.28
N ASN A 59 3.60 -15.73 -10.76
CA ASN A 59 2.68 -16.19 -9.72
C ASN A 59 3.45 -16.26 -8.40
N LEU A 60 3.14 -15.34 -7.50
CA LEU A 60 3.73 -15.30 -6.17
C LEU A 60 3.03 -16.29 -5.25
N THR A 61 3.83 -17.02 -4.47
CA THR A 61 3.31 -17.66 -3.25
C THR A 61 3.11 -16.61 -2.15
N GLU A 62 2.27 -16.90 -1.14
CA GLU A 62 2.09 -16.00 0.01
C GLU A 62 3.43 -15.66 0.70
N SER A 63 4.36 -16.62 0.75
CA SER A 63 5.70 -16.40 1.34
C SER A 63 6.55 -15.46 0.51
N GLU A 64 6.45 -15.50 -0.82
CA GLU A 64 7.21 -14.58 -1.69
C GLU A 64 6.59 -13.18 -1.67
N GLU A 65 5.26 -13.08 -1.60
CA GLU A 65 4.59 -11.80 -1.39
C GLU A 65 4.99 -11.17 -0.05
N ALA A 66 5.06 -11.97 1.02
CA ALA A 66 5.54 -11.53 2.33
C ALA A 66 6.98 -11.03 2.28
N GLU A 67 7.89 -11.75 1.62
CA GLU A 67 9.29 -11.33 1.47
C GLU A 67 9.41 -10.00 0.70
N ILE A 68 8.55 -9.76 -0.30
CA ILE A 68 8.48 -8.47 -1.01
C ILE A 68 8.00 -7.36 -0.07
N VAL A 69 6.92 -7.58 0.69
CA VAL A 69 6.40 -6.57 1.62
C VAL A 69 7.41 -6.26 2.73
N GLU A 70 8.10 -7.27 3.28
CA GLU A 70 9.17 -7.10 4.26
C GLU A 70 10.37 -6.33 3.69
N PHE A 71 10.72 -6.58 2.42
CA PHE A 71 11.72 -5.78 1.72
C PHE A 71 11.29 -4.31 1.64
N LEU A 72 10.08 -4.03 1.15
CA LEU A 72 9.57 -2.66 1.01
C LEU A 72 9.46 -1.94 2.36
N GLN A 73 9.03 -2.65 3.41
CA GLN A 73 8.98 -2.11 4.77
C GLN A 73 10.39 -1.70 5.24
N ARG A 74 11.40 -2.55 5.04
CA ARG A 74 12.78 -2.20 5.38
C ARG A 74 13.28 -0.98 4.60
N GLU A 75 12.97 -0.87 3.32
CA GLU A 75 13.37 0.32 2.54
C GLU A 75 12.69 1.60 3.06
N ILE A 76 11.48 1.51 3.60
CA ILE A 76 10.78 2.62 4.26
C ILE A 76 11.42 2.97 5.61
N THR A 77 11.85 1.99 6.41
CA THR A 77 12.38 2.22 7.76
C THR A 77 13.87 2.56 7.80
N ASP A 78 14.66 2.00 6.89
CA ASP A 78 16.12 2.14 6.86
C ASP A 78 16.58 3.41 6.14
N SER A 79 15.69 4.02 5.34
CA SER A 79 16.02 5.22 4.59
C SER A 79 16.21 6.39 5.54
N ASN A 80 17.47 6.81 5.71
CA ASN A 80 17.85 8.09 6.32
C ASN A 80 17.26 9.27 5.49
N LYS A 81 15.97 9.55 5.69
CA LYS A 81 15.22 10.80 5.51
C LYS A 81 15.33 11.58 4.19
N SER A 82 15.70 10.96 3.06
CA SER A 82 15.58 11.61 1.75
C SER A 82 15.39 10.63 0.59
N THR A 83 14.40 9.75 0.69
CA THR A 83 13.95 9.02 -0.49
C THR A 83 12.70 9.70 -1.03
N SER A 84 12.85 10.42 -2.14
CA SER A 84 11.77 10.83 -3.07
C SER A 84 10.74 9.72 -3.36
N SER A 85 11.13 8.47 -3.10
CA SER A 85 10.35 7.27 -3.34
C SER A 85 9.49 6.80 -2.16
N LEU A 86 9.53 7.42 -0.97
CA LEU A 86 8.76 6.96 0.21
C LEU A 86 7.26 6.85 -0.08
N SER A 87 6.67 7.86 -0.72
CA SER A 87 5.26 7.84 -1.14
C SER A 87 4.96 6.66 -2.07
N SER A 88 5.87 6.34 -2.99
CA SER A 88 5.72 5.25 -3.94
C SER A 88 5.84 3.88 -3.27
N LEU A 89 6.73 3.74 -2.28
CA LEU A 89 6.87 2.52 -1.50
C LEU A 89 5.61 2.26 -0.64
N LEU A 90 5.07 3.29 0.01
CA LEU A 90 3.79 3.20 0.75
C LEU A 90 2.66 2.73 -0.15
N PHE A 91 2.53 3.34 -1.34
CA PHE A 91 1.55 2.94 -2.35
C PHE A 91 1.73 1.49 -2.80
N THR A 92 2.98 1.06 -2.99
CA THR A 92 3.33 -0.28 -3.46
C THR A 92 2.95 -1.36 -2.46
N ILE A 93 3.19 -1.14 -1.15
CA ILE A 93 2.70 -2.04 -0.10
C ILE A 93 1.17 -2.19 -0.18
N GLY A 94 0.47 -1.09 -0.46
CA GLY A 94 -0.98 -1.08 -0.67
C GLY A 94 -1.47 -1.99 -1.79
N LYS A 95 -0.60 -2.41 -2.73
CA LYS A 95 -0.97 -3.28 -3.87
C LYS A 95 -0.95 -4.77 -3.57
N ALA A 96 -0.32 -5.18 -2.48
CA ALA A 96 -0.34 -6.58 -2.05
C ALA A 96 -1.73 -7.00 -1.54
N SER A 97 -1.86 -8.29 -1.19
CA SER A 97 -3.00 -8.82 -0.46
C SER A 97 -3.04 -8.24 0.95
N SER A 98 -4.25 -7.94 1.44
CA SER A 98 -4.53 -7.54 2.81
C SER A 98 -4.07 -8.55 3.84
N LYS A 99 -4.00 -9.85 3.49
CA LYS A 99 -3.45 -10.91 4.36
C LYS A 99 -1.98 -10.67 4.69
N ILE A 100 -1.24 -10.10 3.75
CA ILE A 100 0.21 -9.90 3.86
C ILE A 100 0.53 -8.47 4.28
N ALA A 101 -0.11 -7.47 3.67
CA ALA A 101 0.33 -6.07 3.77
C ALA A 101 -0.43 -5.20 4.77
N LEU A 102 -1.61 -5.61 5.25
CA LEU A 102 -2.40 -4.74 6.14
C LEU A 102 -1.66 -4.46 7.46
N LEU A 103 -1.13 -5.49 8.10
CA LEU A 103 -0.41 -5.32 9.37
C LEU A 103 0.93 -4.58 9.19
N PRO A 104 1.79 -4.91 8.20
CA PRO A 104 2.98 -4.12 7.91
C PRO A 104 2.70 -2.64 7.63
N LEU A 105 1.67 -2.33 6.84
CA LEU A 105 1.32 -0.93 6.57
C LEU A 105 0.90 -0.19 7.84
N LEU A 106 0.09 -0.83 8.69
CA LEU A 106 -0.34 -0.23 9.96
C LEU A 106 0.83 0.00 10.91
N ASP A 107 1.79 -0.93 10.97
CA ASP A 107 3.01 -0.78 11.77
C ASP A 107 3.85 0.43 11.30
N ILE A 108 4.00 0.59 9.97
CA ILE A 108 4.66 1.77 9.38
C ILE A 108 3.93 3.06 9.79
N ILE A 109 2.60 3.10 9.66
CA ILE A 109 1.80 4.28 10.04
C ILE A 109 1.97 4.57 11.53
N GLN A 110 1.88 3.56 12.39
CA GLN A 110 1.95 3.73 13.84
C GLN A 110 3.31 4.30 14.28
N ASN A 111 4.40 3.81 13.68
CA ASN A 111 5.75 4.16 14.13
C ASN A 111 6.34 5.39 13.42
N TYR A 112 5.91 5.70 12.19
CA TYR A 112 6.58 6.69 11.33
C TYR A 112 5.67 7.81 10.80
N SER A 113 4.36 7.78 11.06
CA SER A 113 3.42 8.76 10.50
C SER A 113 3.67 10.23 10.87
N SER A 114 4.41 10.49 11.95
CA SER A 114 4.83 11.85 12.32
C SER A 114 5.81 12.48 11.33
N GLU A 115 6.49 11.65 10.53
CA GLU A 115 7.46 12.09 9.54
C GLU A 115 6.84 12.29 8.15
N PHE A 116 5.60 11.85 7.96
CA PHE A 116 4.92 11.92 6.66
C PHE A 116 4.53 13.33 6.28
N ASN A 117 4.96 13.75 5.10
CA ASN A 117 4.39 14.89 4.40
C ASN A 117 2.98 14.58 3.86
N ALA A 118 2.36 15.55 3.20
CA ALA A 118 0.99 15.42 2.69
C ALA A 118 0.84 14.31 1.64
N ASN A 119 1.83 14.13 0.75
CA ASN A 119 1.80 13.11 -0.28
C ASN A 119 2.00 11.70 0.33
N GLU A 120 2.94 11.53 1.25
CA GLU A 120 3.16 10.26 1.97
C GLU A 120 1.94 9.88 2.80
N SER A 121 1.34 10.85 3.50
CA SER A 121 0.09 10.64 4.23
C SER A 121 -1.02 10.19 3.29
N TYR A 122 -1.14 10.81 2.12
CA TYR A 122 -2.15 10.44 1.13
C TYR A 122 -1.93 9.00 0.61
N GLN A 123 -0.70 8.65 0.22
CA GLN A 123 -0.42 7.29 -0.27
C GLN A 123 -0.62 6.23 0.81
N ALA A 124 -0.31 6.52 2.08
CA ALA A 124 -0.60 5.63 3.19
C ALA A 124 -2.12 5.41 3.37
N LEU A 125 -2.92 6.49 3.30
CA LEU A 125 -4.39 6.40 3.43
C LEU A 125 -5.02 5.64 2.26
N VAL A 126 -4.62 5.91 1.01
CA VAL A 126 -5.12 5.18 -0.17
C VAL A 126 -4.77 3.69 -0.10
N SER A 127 -3.55 3.38 0.36
CA SER A 127 -3.11 2.00 0.54
C SER A 127 -3.94 1.29 1.60
N LEU A 128 -4.19 1.97 2.73
CA LEU A 128 -5.03 1.45 3.80
C LEU A 128 -6.48 1.22 3.32
N GLU A 129 -7.05 2.16 2.57
CA GLU A 129 -8.40 2.06 2.00
C GLU A 129 -8.52 0.84 1.09
N ARG A 130 -7.56 0.65 0.18
CA ARG A 130 -7.55 -0.51 -0.73
C ARG A 130 -7.49 -1.82 0.05
N LEU A 131 -6.55 -1.95 1.01
CA LEU A 131 -6.37 -3.19 1.77
C LEU A 131 -7.57 -3.52 2.65
N LEU A 132 -8.26 -2.50 3.18
CA LEU A 132 -9.45 -2.71 4.00
C LEU A 132 -10.69 -3.06 3.17
N PHE A 133 -10.95 -2.32 2.09
CA PHE A 133 -12.27 -2.34 1.46
C PHE A 133 -12.31 -2.96 0.08
N TRP A 134 -11.19 -3.02 -0.65
CA TRP A 134 -11.19 -3.39 -2.07
C TRP A 134 -10.47 -4.72 -2.35
N ASP A 135 -9.67 -5.22 -1.41
CA ASP A 135 -9.15 -6.58 -1.49
C ASP A 135 -10.22 -7.59 -1.00
N SER A 136 -10.89 -8.22 -1.98
CA SER A 136 -11.92 -9.24 -1.77
C SER A 136 -11.37 -10.65 -1.59
N HIS A 137 -10.08 -10.88 -1.83
CA HIS A 137 -9.46 -12.22 -1.81
C HIS A 137 -8.50 -12.44 -0.63
N GLY A 138 -8.17 -11.38 0.12
CA GLY A 138 -7.38 -11.47 1.35
C GLY A 138 -8.22 -11.73 2.60
N LEU A 139 -8.03 -10.90 3.63
CA LEU A 139 -8.66 -11.06 4.94
C LEU A 139 -10.17 -10.87 4.91
N SER A 140 -10.86 -11.65 5.73
CA SER A 140 -12.28 -11.44 6.04
C SER A 140 -12.51 -10.12 6.78
N ASN A 141 -13.76 -9.64 6.79
CA ASN A 141 -14.10 -8.43 7.54
C ASN A 141 -13.83 -8.58 9.04
N GLU A 142 -14.05 -9.77 9.62
CA GLU A 142 -13.79 -10.04 11.04
C GLU A 142 -12.29 -9.93 11.36
N GLU A 143 -11.44 -10.53 10.53
CA GLU A 143 -9.99 -10.43 10.68
C GLU A 143 -9.51 -8.98 10.53
N LYS A 144 -10.04 -8.24 9.54
CA LYS A 144 -9.75 -6.81 9.35
C LYS A 144 -10.16 -5.99 10.57
N SER A 145 -11.38 -6.18 11.10
CA SER A 145 -11.83 -5.51 12.33
C SER A 145 -10.90 -5.82 13.51
N ASN A 146 -10.54 -7.08 13.72
CA ASN A 146 -9.63 -7.49 14.80
C ASN A 146 -8.26 -6.81 14.71
N ILE A 147 -7.71 -6.67 13.51
CA ILE A 147 -6.46 -5.93 13.30
C ILE A 147 -6.66 -4.45 13.60
N ILE A 148 -7.73 -3.83 13.10
CA ILE A 148 -8.04 -2.41 13.31
C ILE A 148 -8.24 -2.09 14.80
N TYR A 149 -8.92 -2.95 15.57
CA TYR A 149 -9.06 -2.77 17.02
C TYR A 149 -7.71 -2.76 17.74
N LYS A 150 -6.75 -3.59 17.30
CA LYS A 150 -5.43 -3.71 17.93
C LYS A 150 -4.50 -2.55 17.57
N THR A 151 -4.51 -2.10 16.32
CA THR A 151 -3.60 -1.06 15.82
C THR A 151 -4.15 0.34 15.93
N ASN A 152 -5.48 0.49 15.97
CA ASN A 152 -6.22 1.75 16.11
C ASN A 152 -5.67 2.90 15.21
N PRO A 153 -5.76 2.78 13.88
CA PRO A 153 -5.29 3.82 12.96
C PRO A 153 -6.15 5.09 12.97
N THR A 154 -7.28 5.11 13.70
CA THR A 154 -8.26 6.20 13.70
C THR A 154 -7.62 7.56 13.99
N SER A 155 -6.76 7.65 15.01
CA SER A 155 -6.11 8.91 15.37
C SER A 155 -5.21 9.46 14.27
N PHE A 156 -4.54 8.58 13.51
CA PHE A 156 -3.78 9.02 12.33
C PHE A 156 -4.72 9.60 11.27
N ILE A 157 -5.79 8.89 10.92
CA ILE A 157 -6.75 9.31 9.89
C ILE A 157 -7.41 10.65 10.26
N GLU A 158 -7.90 10.78 11.50
CA GLU A 158 -8.48 12.02 12.03
C GLU A 158 -7.52 13.20 11.97
N SER A 159 -6.24 12.96 12.31
CA SER A 159 -5.21 14.01 12.24
C SER A 159 -5.02 14.56 10.82
N LYS A 160 -5.12 13.69 9.80
CA LYS A 160 -4.98 14.09 8.39
C LYS A 160 -6.23 14.78 7.86
N LEU A 161 -7.42 14.38 8.31
CA LEU A 161 -8.65 15.12 8.07
C LEU A 161 -8.55 16.55 8.63
N VAL A 162 -8.19 16.69 9.90
CA VAL A 162 -8.02 18.02 10.54
C VAL A 162 -6.96 18.84 9.81
N TRP A 163 -5.84 18.23 9.43
CA TRP A 163 -4.80 18.91 8.66
C TRP A 163 -5.34 19.45 7.33
N SER A 164 -6.09 18.65 6.57
CA SER A 164 -6.66 19.10 5.28
C SER A 164 -7.62 20.27 5.45
N LEU A 165 -8.50 20.23 6.46
CA LEU A 165 -9.44 21.32 6.75
C LEU A 165 -8.72 22.64 7.09
N ASN A 166 -7.56 22.56 7.75
CA ASN A 166 -6.74 23.72 8.10
C ASN A 166 -5.80 24.19 6.96
N ASN A 167 -5.65 23.41 5.89
CA ASN A 167 -4.73 23.71 4.78
C ASN A 167 -5.43 23.66 3.41
N PRO A 168 -6.57 24.37 3.21
CA PRO A 168 -7.45 24.20 2.04
C PRO A 168 -6.78 24.57 0.70
N HIS A 169 -5.70 25.34 0.72
CA HIS A 169 -4.94 25.74 -0.47
C HIS A 169 -3.83 24.76 -0.86
N SER A 170 -3.57 23.72 -0.05
CA SER A 170 -2.62 22.68 -0.41
C SER A 170 -3.14 21.84 -1.58
N PRO A 171 -2.29 21.48 -2.57
CA PRO A 171 -2.71 20.62 -3.69
C PRO A 171 -3.20 19.24 -3.24
N HIS A 172 -2.84 18.80 -2.03
CA HIS A 172 -3.26 17.51 -1.48
C HIS A 172 -4.47 17.60 -0.53
N SER A 173 -4.98 18.80 -0.25
CA SER A 173 -6.01 19.00 0.77
C SER A 173 -7.30 18.25 0.45
N SER A 174 -7.84 18.44 -0.75
CA SER A 174 -9.13 17.83 -1.15
C SER A 174 -9.08 16.31 -1.16
N VAL A 175 -8.00 15.73 -1.68
CA VAL A 175 -7.82 14.28 -1.76
C VAL A 175 -7.59 13.66 -0.39
N LEU A 176 -6.81 14.31 0.49
CA LEU A 176 -6.64 13.87 1.87
C LEU A 176 -7.94 13.93 2.66
N GLN A 177 -8.71 15.00 2.50
CA GLN A 177 -10.01 15.14 3.14
C GLN A 177 -10.94 14.00 2.72
N TYR A 178 -11.15 13.84 1.41
CA TYR A 178 -12.05 12.83 0.86
C TYR A 178 -11.67 11.41 1.29
N THR A 179 -10.38 11.07 1.19
CA THR A 179 -9.89 9.73 1.56
C THR A 179 -10.04 9.49 3.07
N SER A 180 -9.77 10.50 3.91
CA SER A 180 -9.90 10.38 5.36
C SER A 180 -11.36 10.21 5.78
N GLU A 181 -12.28 10.98 5.19
CA GLU A 181 -13.72 10.86 5.42
C GLU A 181 -14.23 9.46 5.02
N GLY A 182 -13.83 9.00 3.82
CA GLY A 182 -14.19 7.67 3.32
C GLY A 182 -13.69 6.54 4.22
N LEU A 183 -12.44 6.63 4.68
CA LEU A 183 -11.86 5.67 5.62
C LEU A 183 -12.60 5.67 6.96
N LEU A 184 -12.87 6.83 7.57
CA LEU A 184 -13.56 6.90 8.86
C LEU A 184 -14.98 6.32 8.79
N ASP A 185 -15.73 6.64 7.74
CA ASP A 185 -17.05 6.07 7.50
C ASP A 185 -16.98 4.55 7.22
N GLY A 186 -16.02 4.12 6.41
CA GLY A 186 -15.77 2.70 6.13
C GLY A 186 -15.42 1.91 7.39
N LEU A 187 -14.54 2.44 8.24
CA LEU A 187 -14.15 1.83 9.51
C LEU A 187 -15.35 1.75 10.47
N SER A 188 -16.15 2.81 10.59
CA SER A 188 -17.38 2.80 11.39
C SER A 188 -18.34 1.68 10.97
N ARG A 189 -18.50 1.46 9.66
CA ARG A 189 -19.33 0.37 9.13
C ARG A 189 -18.71 -1.01 9.34
N LEU A 190 -17.39 -1.13 9.18
CA LEU A 190 -16.65 -2.37 9.37
C LEU A 190 -16.75 -2.86 10.83
N LEU A 191 -16.55 -1.96 11.79
CA LEU A 191 -16.56 -2.27 13.22
C LEU A 191 -17.97 -2.57 13.76
N LYS A 192 -19.01 -1.88 13.28
CA LYS A 192 -20.40 -2.17 13.67
C LYS A 192 -20.87 -3.57 13.25
N LYS A 193 -20.42 -4.06 12.10
CA LYS A 193 -20.81 -5.38 11.57
C LYS A 193 -20.22 -6.54 12.37
N THR A 194 -19.19 -6.30 13.17
CA THR A 194 -18.57 -7.34 14.01
C THR A 194 -19.17 -7.45 15.41
N ASP A 195 -20.03 -6.51 15.81
CA ASP A 195 -20.76 -6.54 17.08
C ASP A 195 -22.13 -7.23 16.99
N GLU A 196 -22.55 -7.67 15.78
CA GLU A 196 -23.79 -8.40 15.48
C GLU A 196 -23.54 -9.90 15.26
#